data_AF-L7JUF4-F1
#
_entry.id   AF-L7JUF4-F1
#
_cell.length_a   1.000
_cell.length_b   1.000
_cell.length_c   1.000
_cell.angle_alpha   90.00
_cell.angle_beta   90.00
_cell.angle_gamma   90.00
#
_symmetry.space_group_name_H-M   'P 1'
#
loop_
_entity.id
_entity.type
_entity.pdbx_description
1 polymer ?
#
loop_
_entity_poly.entity_id
_entity_poly.type
_entity_poly.pdbx_seq_one_letter_code
_entity_poly.pdbx_strand_id
1 'polypeptide(L)'
;VSHLHVLRKILTSLSTIETLILQDITLENSINLPDSIHTIVLEETSLSADSQLNFNTECSEVHFCNCIGTYNLSNIKRLLALSLIPSFDNGLKFNVRLPSLENLRQLDIAYNFNNECFNQNLSKCVDLEYLTVRSLYYSKTVTLYPSLSFVICDVLDFSGTNPWSKQKLSTFELGPMKFKSGSINVLNLKMNIFFNEIFTFNIRNKLKYLNLVGCDLDEENIEVLKELVNLQTLVIDCAFFECDLVKNIPNQLETLEIVDKKIFESQVLDLCSLDFKTVQELKKYENIKHLILDGSIIGYESIFDCLPINLESLKFTRFSTGKVNFPVKNRKKVVIKQLILLLDDPNDHPPVLIDNNPMRRQYYKLFDYLTNFIDFNKLDDLVLEASGKFVSLDKETYRIN
;
A
#
# COMPACT_ATOMS: atom_id res chain seq x y z
N VAL A 1 25.96 22.31 -18.56
CA VAL A 1 26.77 21.57 -17.55
C VAL A 1 26.02 20.29 -17.28
N SER A 2 26.63 19.12 -17.49
CA SER A 2 25.90 17.85 -17.28
C SER A 2 25.47 17.73 -15.81
N HIS A 3 24.23 17.29 -15.57
CA HIS A 3 23.70 17.06 -14.21
C HIS A 3 24.65 16.19 -13.37
N LEU A 4 25.36 15.27 -14.02
CA LEU A 4 26.38 14.41 -13.43
C LEU A 4 27.59 15.15 -12.86
N HIS A 5 28.10 16.19 -13.55
CA HIS A 5 29.24 16.97 -13.05
C HIS A 5 28.84 17.77 -11.79
N VAL A 6 27.60 18.26 -11.73
CA VAL A 6 27.07 18.93 -10.55
C VAL A 6 26.91 17.94 -9.40
N LEU A 7 26.33 16.76 -9.67
CA LEU A 7 26.16 15.70 -8.67
C LEU A 7 27.50 15.26 -8.08
N ARG A 8 28.50 14.94 -8.91
CA ARG A 8 29.84 14.56 -8.43
C ARG A 8 30.48 15.66 -7.59
N LYS A 9 30.34 16.93 -7.99
CA LYS A 9 30.85 18.06 -7.22
C LYS A 9 30.15 18.16 -5.87
N ILE A 10 28.82 18.02 -5.82
CA ILE A 10 28.04 18.04 -4.57
C ILE A 10 28.47 16.89 -3.64
N LEU A 11 28.51 15.67 -4.16
CA LEU A 11 28.88 14.47 -3.40
C LEU A 11 30.32 14.50 -2.85
N THR A 12 31.22 15.24 -3.50
CA THR A 12 32.62 15.37 -3.06
C THR A 12 32.89 16.60 -2.19
N SER A 13 32.05 17.63 -2.24
CA SER A 13 32.30 18.91 -1.56
C SER A 13 31.50 19.12 -0.28
N LEU A 14 30.45 18.32 -0.04
CA LEU A 14 29.53 18.51 1.08
C LEU A 14 29.46 17.24 1.92
N SER A 15 30.42 17.07 2.82
CA SER A 15 30.49 15.94 3.78
C SER A 15 29.36 15.94 4.82
N THR A 16 28.47 16.92 4.79
CA THR A 16 27.33 17.08 5.70
C THR A 16 26.02 16.57 5.10
N ILE A 17 26.02 16.11 3.84
CA ILE A 17 24.79 15.60 3.21
C ILE A 17 24.56 14.17 3.68
N GLU A 18 23.47 13.98 4.40
CA GLU A 18 23.00 12.69 4.93
C GLU A 18 21.90 12.05 4.07
N THR A 19 21.16 12.86 3.30
CA THR A 19 20.06 12.40 2.46
C THR A 19 20.29 12.78 1.01
N LEU A 20 20.18 11.82 0.10
CA LEU A 20 20.24 12.03 -1.33
C LEU A 20 18.92 11.62 -1.97
N ILE A 21 18.26 12.59 -2.62
CA ILE A 21 17.06 12.35 -3.42
C ILE A 21 17.39 12.65 -4.88
N LEU A 22 17.23 11.66 -5.75
CA LEU A 22 17.37 11.80 -7.19
C LEU A 22 16.04 11.42 -7.85
N GLN A 23 15.54 12.30 -8.71
CA GLN A 23 14.27 12.12 -9.40
C GLN A 23 14.44 12.48 -10.88
N ASP A 24 13.97 11.62 -11.78
CA ASP A 24 13.98 11.83 -13.24
C ASP A 24 15.39 12.16 -13.78
N ILE A 25 16.36 11.31 -13.42
CA ILE A 25 17.78 11.48 -13.77
C ILE A 25 18.33 10.22 -14.44
N THR A 26 19.13 10.43 -15.48
CA THR A 26 19.99 9.39 -16.07
C THR A 26 21.43 9.58 -15.63
N LEU A 27 22.03 8.53 -15.05
CA LEU A 27 23.44 8.49 -14.68
C LEU A 27 24.21 7.65 -15.70
N GLU A 28 25.07 8.33 -16.46
CA GLU A 28 25.84 7.71 -17.54
C GLU A 28 27.13 7.02 -17.08
N ASN A 29 27.56 7.27 -15.84
CA ASN A 29 28.79 6.74 -15.28
C ASN A 29 28.54 6.13 -13.91
N SER A 30 29.37 5.17 -13.53
CA SER A 30 29.39 4.65 -12.16
C SER A 30 29.72 5.74 -11.14
N ILE A 31 29.07 5.64 -9.99
CA ILE A 31 29.20 6.56 -8.86
C ILE A 31 29.35 5.73 -7.60
N ASN A 32 30.29 6.13 -6.75
CA ASN A 32 30.39 5.66 -5.38
C ASN A 32 29.83 6.77 -4.48
N LEU A 33 28.87 6.42 -3.64
CA LEU A 33 28.30 7.37 -2.70
C LEU A 33 29.27 7.60 -1.53
N PRO A 34 29.43 8.84 -1.05
CA PRO A 34 30.23 9.14 0.14
C PRO A 34 29.61 8.53 1.40
N ASP A 35 30.46 8.26 2.40
CA ASP A 35 30.06 7.66 3.69
C ASP A 35 29.12 8.54 4.52
N SER A 36 29.01 9.84 4.20
CA SER A 36 28.09 10.75 4.90
C SER A 36 26.62 10.47 4.59
N ILE A 37 26.31 9.76 3.50
CA ILE A 37 24.93 9.55 3.05
C ILE A 37 24.33 8.33 3.74
N HIS A 38 23.27 8.55 4.51
CA HIS A 38 22.55 7.53 5.26
C HIS A 38 21.24 7.11 4.58
N THR A 39 20.53 8.06 3.97
CA THR A 39 19.23 7.82 3.30
C THR A 39 19.29 8.18 1.82
N ILE A 40 18.83 7.26 0.97
CA ILE A 40 18.82 7.45 -0.49
C ILE A 40 17.44 7.16 -1.03
N VAL A 41 16.90 8.10 -1.79
CA VAL A 41 15.64 7.95 -2.51
C VAL A 41 15.90 8.18 -4.00
N LEU A 42 15.67 7.14 -4.80
CA LEU A 42 15.79 7.18 -6.24
C LEU A 42 14.41 6.98 -6.86
N GLU A 43 13.97 7.94 -7.65
CA GLU A 43 12.69 7.93 -8.34
C GLU A 43 12.89 8.14 -9.83
N GLU A 44 12.30 7.28 -10.67
CA GLU A 44 12.44 7.34 -12.14
C GLU A 44 13.91 7.49 -12.60
N THR A 45 14.85 6.91 -11.83
CA THR A 45 16.29 7.03 -12.07
C THR A 45 16.79 5.89 -12.95
N SER A 46 17.59 6.23 -13.97
CA SER A 46 18.15 5.25 -14.90
C SER A 46 19.68 5.26 -14.87
N LEU A 47 20.30 4.08 -14.89
CA LEU A 47 21.74 3.92 -15.10
C LEU A 47 21.99 3.41 -16.52
N SER A 48 23.06 3.89 -17.17
CA SER A 48 23.53 3.30 -18.43
C SER A 48 23.98 1.84 -18.23
N ALA A 49 23.99 1.03 -19.30
CA ALA A 49 24.17 -0.43 -19.23
C ALA A 49 25.43 -0.89 -18.49
N ASP A 50 26.52 -0.13 -18.58
CA ASP A 50 27.82 -0.43 -17.94
C ASP A 50 28.04 0.39 -16.65
N SER A 51 27.03 1.15 -16.21
CA SER A 51 27.10 1.95 -14.99
C SER A 51 26.52 1.23 -13.80
N GLN A 52 27.12 1.50 -12.64
CA GLN A 52 26.70 0.97 -11.36
C GLN A 52 26.72 2.07 -10.30
N LEU A 53 25.67 2.13 -9.49
CA LEU A 53 25.65 2.95 -8.29
C LEU A 53 26.05 2.10 -7.09
N ASN A 54 27.19 2.43 -6.47
CA ASN A 54 27.69 1.73 -5.29
C ASN A 54 27.36 2.52 -4.03
N PHE A 55 26.71 1.84 -3.10
CA PHE A 55 26.31 2.39 -1.82
C PHE A 55 27.46 2.25 -0.81
N ASN A 56 27.56 3.23 0.09
CA ASN A 56 28.56 3.22 1.16
C ASN A 56 28.16 2.24 2.29
N THR A 57 29.03 2.07 3.29
CA THR A 57 28.80 1.10 4.37
C THR A 57 27.83 1.57 5.46
N GLU A 58 27.66 2.88 5.59
CA GLU A 58 26.89 3.56 6.64
C GLU A 58 25.47 3.92 6.20
N CYS A 59 25.11 3.65 4.94
CA CYS A 59 23.75 3.81 4.44
C CYS A 59 22.80 2.86 5.16
N SER A 60 21.66 3.37 5.63
CA SER A 60 20.67 2.62 6.42
C SER A 60 19.31 2.56 5.76
N GLU A 61 19.00 3.44 4.82
CA GLU A 61 17.70 3.54 4.17
C GLU A 61 17.86 3.73 2.67
N VAL A 62 17.23 2.85 1.88
CA VAL A 62 17.31 2.91 0.41
C VAL A 62 15.94 2.69 -0.20
N HIS A 63 15.50 3.64 -1.01
CA HIS A 63 14.22 3.58 -1.69
C HIS A 63 14.42 3.65 -3.20
N PHE A 64 14.00 2.60 -3.92
CA PHE A 64 13.94 2.57 -5.37
C PHE A 64 12.49 2.61 -5.84
N CYS A 65 12.15 3.63 -6.61
CA CYS A 65 10.85 3.76 -7.26
C CYS A 65 11.03 3.95 -8.77
N ASN A 66 10.51 3.01 -9.55
CA ASN A 66 10.57 3.00 -11.01
C ASN A 66 11.98 3.18 -11.58
N CYS A 67 12.97 2.61 -10.89
CA CYS A 67 14.37 2.71 -11.27
C CYS A 67 14.77 1.63 -12.28
N ILE A 68 15.79 1.93 -13.09
CA ILE A 68 16.38 1.05 -14.10
C ILE A 68 17.90 1.04 -13.93
N GLY A 69 18.54 -0.12 -14.11
CA GLY A 69 19.99 -0.28 -14.05
C GLY A 69 20.46 -1.23 -12.93
N THR A 70 21.77 -1.20 -12.65
CA THR A 70 22.42 -2.04 -11.64
C THR A 70 22.82 -1.25 -10.39
N TYR A 71 22.25 -1.62 -9.25
CA TYR A 71 22.47 -0.97 -7.95
C TYR A 71 23.14 -1.94 -6.98
N ASN A 72 24.18 -1.49 -6.28
CA ASN A 72 24.96 -2.35 -5.41
C ASN A 72 24.99 -1.86 -3.96
N LEU A 73 24.19 -2.55 -3.14
CA LEU A 73 24.04 -2.32 -1.72
C LEU A 73 24.86 -3.32 -0.89
N SER A 74 25.66 -4.20 -1.52
CA SER A 74 26.36 -5.30 -0.82
C SER A 74 27.26 -4.86 0.33
N ASN A 75 27.71 -3.60 0.29
CA ASN A 75 28.62 -3.02 1.29
C ASN A 75 27.89 -2.47 2.52
N ILE A 76 26.57 -2.28 2.45
CA ILE A 76 25.79 -1.75 3.56
C ILE A 76 25.86 -2.72 4.74
N LYS A 77 26.33 -2.25 5.89
CA LYS A 77 26.46 -3.09 7.09
C LYS A 77 25.12 -3.32 7.78
N ARG A 78 24.24 -2.31 7.77
CA ARG A 78 22.99 -2.32 8.53
C ARG A 78 21.87 -1.57 7.79
N LEU A 79 21.23 -2.27 6.87
CA LEU A 79 20.04 -1.76 6.18
C LEU A 79 18.81 -1.89 7.10
N LEU A 80 18.12 -0.77 7.34
CA LEU A 80 16.94 -0.68 8.20
C LEU A 80 15.64 -0.52 7.40
N ALA A 81 15.67 0.21 6.29
CA ALA A 81 14.53 0.39 5.40
C ALA A 81 14.91 0.16 3.94
N LEU A 82 14.05 -0.56 3.21
CA LEU A 82 14.23 -0.88 1.81
C LEU A 82 12.92 -0.74 1.05
N SER A 83 12.93 0.02 -0.05
CA SER A 83 11.86 -0.03 -1.05
C SER A 83 12.38 -0.52 -2.39
N LEU A 84 11.73 -1.53 -2.96
CA LEU A 84 12.02 -2.13 -4.25
C LEU A 84 10.76 -2.09 -5.11
N ILE A 85 10.58 -0.97 -5.81
CA ILE A 85 9.46 -0.77 -6.73
C ILE A 85 10.06 -0.60 -8.12
N PRO A 86 10.19 -1.68 -8.91
CA PRO A 86 10.79 -1.62 -10.24
C PRO A 86 9.90 -0.87 -11.23
N SER A 87 10.48 -0.39 -12.32
CA SER A 87 9.70 0.14 -13.44
C SER A 87 8.90 -0.97 -14.12
N PHE A 88 7.74 -0.61 -14.68
CA PHE A 88 6.84 -1.51 -15.42
C PHE A 88 7.37 -2.00 -16.78
N ASP A 89 8.51 -1.48 -17.23
CA ASP A 89 9.03 -1.78 -18.56
C ASP A 89 9.75 -3.14 -18.60
N ASN A 90 9.06 -4.14 -19.17
CA ASN A 90 9.53 -5.52 -19.33
C ASN A 90 10.88 -5.64 -20.10
N GLY A 91 11.35 -4.58 -20.77
CA GLY A 91 12.63 -4.60 -21.49
C GLY A 91 13.84 -4.13 -20.66
N LEU A 92 13.63 -3.43 -19.55
CA LEU A 92 14.69 -2.72 -18.85
C LEU A 92 15.07 -3.43 -17.54
N LYS A 93 16.35 -3.77 -17.42
CA LYS A 93 16.87 -4.51 -16.26
C LYS A 93 16.95 -3.61 -15.03
N PHE A 94 16.27 -4.01 -13.96
CA PHE A 94 16.47 -3.47 -12.61
C PHE A 94 17.09 -4.57 -11.75
N ASN A 95 18.39 -4.40 -11.47
CA ASN A 95 19.19 -5.40 -10.76
C ASN A 95 19.72 -4.79 -9.47
N VAL A 96 19.50 -5.46 -8.35
CA VAL A 96 19.95 -4.99 -7.03
C VAL A 96 20.76 -6.06 -6.34
N ARG A 97 22.01 -5.75 -6.01
CA ARG A 97 22.84 -6.61 -5.14
C ARG A 97 22.62 -6.19 -3.69
N LEU A 98 21.92 -7.02 -2.94
CA LEU A 98 21.54 -6.72 -1.55
C LEU A 98 22.63 -7.06 -0.51
N PRO A 99 22.64 -6.36 0.64
CA PRO A 99 23.37 -6.75 1.82
C PRO A 99 22.62 -7.85 2.60
N SER A 100 23.07 -8.17 3.80
CA SER A 100 22.25 -8.89 4.78
C SER A 100 21.00 -8.08 5.13
N LEU A 101 19.85 -8.76 5.21
CA LEU A 101 18.55 -8.16 5.54
C LEU A 101 18.09 -8.44 6.98
N GLU A 102 18.96 -9.01 7.81
CA GLU A 102 18.60 -9.42 9.19
C GLU A 102 18.09 -8.25 10.05
N ASN A 103 18.63 -7.05 9.82
CA ASN A 103 18.27 -5.83 10.54
C ASN A 103 17.13 -5.03 9.91
N LEU A 104 16.57 -5.52 8.79
CA LEU A 104 15.56 -4.77 8.04
C LEU A 104 14.27 -4.69 8.84
N ARG A 105 13.82 -3.45 9.11
CA ARG A 105 12.60 -3.15 9.86
C ARG A 105 11.43 -2.77 8.97
N GLN A 106 11.72 -2.19 7.80
CA GLN A 106 10.71 -1.76 6.84
C GLN A 106 11.04 -2.27 5.43
N LEU A 107 10.04 -2.90 4.81
CA LEU A 107 10.09 -3.36 3.43
C LEU A 107 8.86 -2.86 2.67
N ASP A 108 9.08 -2.18 1.55
CA ASP A 108 8.04 -1.87 0.55
C ASP A 108 8.45 -2.48 -0.79
N ILE A 109 7.66 -3.41 -1.31
CA ILE A 109 8.00 -4.13 -2.53
C ILE A 109 6.83 -4.13 -3.51
N ALA A 110 7.14 -3.91 -4.79
CA ALA A 110 6.18 -4.09 -5.87
C ALA A 110 6.68 -5.14 -6.86
N TYR A 111 5.77 -5.97 -7.37
CA TYR A 111 6.14 -6.95 -8.38
C TYR A 111 6.61 -6.31 -9.68
N ASN A 112 5.78 -5.45 -10.30
CA ASN A 112 6.07 -4.74 -11.57
C ASN A 112 6.89 -5.58 -12.58
N PHE A 113 6.58 -6.87 -12.68
CA PHE A 113 7.22 -7.82 -13.60
C PHE A 113 8.72 -8.08 -13.37
N ASN A 114 9.25 -7.81 -12.17
CA ASN A 114 10.64 -8.11 -11.83
C ASN A 114 10.72 -9.21 -10.76
N ASN A 115 11.11 -10.40 -11.18
CA ASN A 115 11.27 -11.57 -10.31
C ASN A 115 12.45 -11.43 -9.35
N GLU A 116 13.49 -10.70 -9.72
CA GLU A 116 14.71 -10.56 -8.92
C GLU A 116 14.43 -9.87 -7.58
N CYS A 117 13.41 -9.02 -7.50
CA CYS A 117 13.00 -8.37 -6.25
C CYS A 117 12.41 -9.37 -5.25
N PHE A 118 11.78 -10.45 -5.72
CA PHE A 118 11.12 -11.43 -4.86
C PHE A 118 11.98 -12.67 -4.62
N ASN A 119 12.86 -13.04 -5.57
CA ASN A 119 13.76 -14.21 -5.48
C ASN A 119 14.87 -14.08 -4.41
N GLN A 120 14.83 -13.04 -3.61
CA GLN A 120 15.82 -12.74 -2.59
C GLN A 120 15.54 -13.58 -1.34
N ASN A 121 16.56 -13.82 -0.50
CA ASN A 121 16.41 -14.53 0.77
C ASN A 121 15.63 -13.68 1.81
N LEU A 122 14.44 -13.22 1.47
CA LEU A 122 13.59 -12.35 2.30
C LEU A 122 13.08 -13.09 3.56
N SER A 123 13.14 -14.42 3.56
CA SER A 123 13.02 -15.25 4.77
C SER A 123 14.07 -14.93 5.85
N LYS A 124 15.15 -14.21 5.51
CA LYS A 124 16.16 -13.73 6.45
C LYS A 124 15.82 -12.38 7.10
N CYS A 125 14.71 -11.74 6.72
CA CYS A 125 14.23 -10.49 7.33
C CYS A 125 13.62 -10.76 8.72
N VAL A 126 14.44 -11.08 9.73
CA VAL A 126 13.95 -11.54 11.04
C VAL A 126 13.44 -10.42 11.97
N ASP A 127 13.73 -9.17 11.65
CA ASP A 127 13.38 -7.97 12.45
C ASP A 127 12.32 -7.08 11.79
N LEU A 128 11.59 -7.59 10.79
CA LEU A 128 10.62 -6.82 10.03
C LEU A 128 9.41 -6.39 10.90
N GLU A 129 9.14 -5.09 10.95
CA GLU A 129 8.03 -4.48 11.68
C GLU A 129 6.97 -3.88 10.73
N TYR A 130 7.39 -3.43 9.54
CA TYR A 130 6.54 -2.78 8.55
C TYR A 130 6.70 -3.44 7.18
N LEU A 131 5.60 -3.97 6.64
CA LEU A 131 5.58 -4.60 5.33
C LEU A 131 4.51 -3.97 4.45
N THR A 132 4.92 -3.48 3.27
CA THR A 132 4.02 -3.14 2.18
C THR A 132 4.33 -4.06 0.99
N VAL A 133 3.29 -4.70 0.47
CA VAL A 133 3.38 -5.56 -0.71
C VAL A 133 2.38 -5.04 -1.74
N ARG A 134 2.88 -4.82 -2.95
CA ARG A 134 2.11 -4.30 -4.06
C ARG A 134 2.15 -5.31 -5.19
N SER A 135 0.98 -5.79 -5.61
CA SER A 135 0.92 -6.62 -6.82
C SER A 135 1.41 -5.84 -8.03
N LEU A 136 1.10 -4.54 -8.09
CA LEU A 136 1.51 -3.62 -9.15
C LEU A 136 1.58 -2.18 -8.60
N TYR A 137 2.45 -1.34 -9.18
CA TYR A 137 2.61 0.07 -8.81
C TYR A 137 2.88 0.95 -10.03
N TYR A 138 1.89 1.74 -10.43
CA TYR A 138 2.00 2.59 -11.61
C TYR A 138 2.63 3.95 -11.25
N SER A 139 3.71 4.36 -11.94
CA SER A 139 4.47 5.56 -11.62
C SER A 139 3.70 6.87 -11.83
N LYS A 140 2.73 6.87 -12.76
CA LYS A 140 1.89 8.01 -13.13
C LYS A 140 0.43 7.54 -13.20
N THR A 141 -0.51 8.46 -13.02
CA THR A 141 -1.93 8.23 -13.30
C THR A 141 -2.08 7.65 -14.69
N VAL A 142 -2.29 6.33 -14.78
CA VAL A 142 -2.39 5.67 -16.07
C VAL A 142 -3.78 5.97 -16.61
N THR A 143 -3.87 6.64 -17.75
CA THR A 143 -5.15 6.92 -18.40
C THR A 143 -5.83 5.66 -18.90
N LEU A 144 -5.07 4.58 -19.13
CA LEU A 144 -5.50 3.25 -19.58
C LEU A 144 -4.54 2.20 -19.01
N TYR A 145 -5.04 1.28 -18.18
CA TYR A 145 -4.20 0.22 -17.63
C TYR A 145 -3.55 -0.60 -18.76
N PRO A 146 -2.24 -0.90 -18.67
CA PRO A 146 -1.58 -1.69 -19.69
C PRO A 146 -2.20 -3.09 -19.72
N SER A 147 -2.40 -3.62 -20.92
CA SER A 147 -2.84 -5.01 -21.11
C SER A 147 -1.78 -5.94 -20.51
N LEU A 148 -2.08 -6.56 -19.38
CA LEU A 148 -1.15 -7.45 -18.72
C LEU A 148 -1.24 -8.84 -19.38
N SER A 149 -0.16 -9.32 -19.99
CA SER A 149 -0.04 -10.71 -20.45
C SER A 149 0.98 -11.43 -19.58
N PHE A 150 0.54 -12.43 -18.82
CA PHE A 150 1.40 -13.23 -17.95
C PHE A 150 1.61 -14.61 -18.56
N VAL A 151 2.81 -15.15 -18.41
CA VAL A 151 3.09 -16.55 -18.69
C VAL A 151 3.31 -17.24 -17.34
N ILE A 152 2.67 -18.38 -17.11
CA ILE A 152 2.80 -19.14 -15.84
C ILE A 152 4.27 -19.50 -15.52
N CYS A 153 5.12 -19.56 -16.54
CA CYS A 153 6.57 -19.72 -16.42
C CYS A 153 7.21 -18.66 -15.52
N ASP A 154 6.68 -17.43 -15.49
CA ASP A 154 7.18 -16.34 -14.63
C ASP A 154 6.94 -16.60 -13.13
N VAL A 155 6.04 -17.54 -12.79
CA VAL A 155 5.82 -18.02 -11.41
C VAL A 155 6.67 -19.26 -11.13
N LEU A 156 6.91 -20.11 -12.12
CA LEU A 156 7.75 -21.30 -11.95
C LEU A 156 9.21 -20.92 -11.63
N ASP A 157 9.72 -19.82 -12.21
CA ASP A 157 11.05 -19.26 -11.91
C ASP A 157 11.20 -18.75 -10.45
N PHE A 158 10.09 -18.51 -9.75
CA PHE A 158 10.05 -18.11 -8.35
C PHE A 158 10.27 -19.29 -7.39
N SER A 159 9.83 -20.49 -7.78
CA SER A 159 9.64 -21.66 -6.91
C SER A 159 10.89 -22.48 -6.58
N GLY A 160 12.09 -21.96 -6.86
CA GLY A 160 13.31 -22.74 -6.98
C GLY A 160 13.67 -23.65 -5.79
N THR A 161 13.16 -23.40 -4.57
CA THR A 161 13.61 -24.12 -3.37
C THR A 161 12.53 -24.59 -2.38
N ASN A 162 11.29 -24.06 -2.39
CA ASN A 162 10.29 -24.40 -1.39
C ASN A 162 9.36 -25.58 -1.84
N PRO A 163 9.32 -26.71 -1.11
CA PRO A 163 8.43 -27.85 -1.41
C PRO A 163 6.94 -27.48 -1.45
N TRP A 164 6.51 -26.54 -0.61
CA TRP A 164 5.12 -26.06 -0.58
C TRP A 164 4.75 -25.35 -1.88
N SER A 165 5.63 -24.46 -2.37
CA SER A 165 5.44 -23.74 -3.63
C SER A 165 5.31 -24.72 -4.81
N LYS A 166 6.14 -25.77 -4.84
CA LYS A 166 6.06 -26.85 -5.83
C LYS A 166 4.73 -27.61 -5.75
N GLN A 167 4.24 -27.88 -4.54
CA GLN A 167 2.95 -28.53 -4.33
C GLN A 167 1.79 -27.66 -4.82
N LYS A 168 1.72 -26.38 -4.42
CA LYS A 168 0.69 -25.44 -4.91
C LYS A 168 0.73 -25.31 -6.43
N LEU A 169 1.91 -25.17 -7.02
CA LEU A 169 2.07 -25.12 -8.48
C LEU A 169 1.59 -26.40 -9.17
N SER A 170 1.74 -27.57 -8.53
CA SER A 170 1.21 -28.83 -9.07
C SER A 170 -0.32 -28.95 -9.00
N THR A 171 -0.97 -28.25 -8.05
CA THR A 171 -2.44 -28.19 -7.95
C THR A 171 -3.08 -27.23 -8.93
N PHE A 172 -2.31 -26.27 -9.45
CA PHE A 172 -2.72 -25.47 -10.61
C PHE A 172 -2.62 -26.35 -11.86
N GLU A 173 -3.63 -27.18 -12.09
CA GLU A 173 -3.77 -27.91 -13.35
C GLU A 173 -3.84 -26.90 -14.52
N LEU A 174 -3.03 -27.13 -15.55
CA LEU A 174 -3.05 -26.45 -16.86
C LEU A 174 -4.36 -26.77 -17.63
N GLY A 175 -5.51 -26.65 -16.97
CA GLY A 175 -6.83 -26.88 -17.55
C GLY A 175 -7.17 -25.78 -18.57
N PRO A 176 -7.92 -26.09 -19.64
CA PRO A 176 -8.29 -25.14 -20.68
C PRO A 176 -9.46 -24.27 -20.21
N MET A 177 -9.28 -23.50 -19.13
CA MET A 177 -10.24 -22.47 -18.75
C MET A 177 -9.80 -21.12 -19.34
N LYS A 178 -10.70 -20.55 -20.14
CA LYS A 178 -10.59 -19.21 -20.71
C LYS A 178 -10.58 -18.17 -19.59
N PHE A 179 -9.43 -17.89 -19.01
CA PHE A 179 -9.31 -16.77 -18.09
C PHE A 179 -9.17 -15.46 -18.89
N LYS A 180 -10.26 -14.71 -19.02
CA LYS A 180 -10.16 -13.26 -19.27
C LYS A 180 -9.47 -12.53 -18.09
N SER A 181 -9.30 -13.20 -16.95
CA SER A 181 -8.68 -12.77 -15.70
C SER A 181 -7.32 -13.44 -15.38
N GLY A 182 -6.70 -14.15 -16.34
CA GLY A 182 -5.58 -15.08 -16.05
C GLY A 182 -4.36 -14.39 -15.44
N SER A 183 -4.21 -13.13 -15.78
CA SER A 183 -3.18 -12.21 -15.34
C SER A 183 -3.20 -11.93 -13.83
N ILE A 184 -4.38 -11.71 -13.27
CA ILE A 184 -4.56 -11.41 -11.83
C ILE A 184 -4.32 -12.68 -11.00
N ASN A 185 -4.82 -13.82 -11.45
CA ASN A 185 -4.63 -15.09 -10.75
C ASN A 185 -3.14 -15.48 -10.65
N VAL A 186 -2.36 -15.23 -11.71
CA VAL A 186 -0.92 -15.48 -11.73
C VAL A 186 -0.18 -14.55 -10.76
N LEU A 187 -0.54 -13.26 -10.72
CA LEU A 187 -0.01 -12.32 -9.72
C LEU A 187 -0.33 -12.75 -8.30
N ASN A 188 -1.60 -13.08 -8.03
CA ASN A 188 -2.04 -13.50 -6.71
C ASN A 188 -1.33 -14.78 -6.27
N LEU A 189 -1.19 -15.77 -7.15
CA LEU A 189 -0.42 -16.98 -6.86
C LEU A 189 1.02 -16.63 -6.44
N LYS A 190 1.67 -15.74 -7.18
CA LYS A 190 3.02 -15.31 -6.86
C LYS A 190 3.12 -14.59 -5.51
N MET A 191 2.19 -13.68 -5.23
CA MET A 191 2.13 -12.98 -3.95
C MET A 191 1.88 -13.95 -2.80
N ASN A 192 1.02 -14.95 -2.99
CA ASN A 192 0.77 -15.98 -1.97
C ASN A 192 2.00 -16.85 -1.68
N ILE A 193 2.79 -17.19 -2.70
CA ILE A 193 4.06 -17.88 -2.48
C ILE A 193 5.01 -16.98 -1.68
N PHE A 194 5.09 -15.70 -2.04
CA PHE A 194 5.91 -14.73 -1.31
C PHE A 194 5.47 -14.59 0.16
N PHE A 195 4.17 -14.51 0.44
CA PHE A 195 3.64 -14.41 1.81
C PHE A 195 3.99 -15.64 2.66
N ASN A 196 3.91 -16.83 2.07
CA ASN A 196 4.28 -18.06 2.76
C ASN A 196 5.76 -18.04 3.17
N GLU A 197 6.64 -17.51 2.31
CA GLU A 197 8.07 -17.43 2.60
C GLU A 197 8.45 -16.33 3.59
N ILE A 198 7.74 -15.20 3.58
CA ILE A 198 8.06 -14.06 4.45
C ILE A 198 7.46 -14.21 5.86
N PHE A 199 6.26 -14.79 6.03
CA PHE A 199 5.61 -14.91 7.34
C PHE A 199 6.19 -16.06 8.17
N THR A 200 7.48 -15.94 8.51
CA THR A 200 8.16 -16.79 9.50
C THR A 200 7.64 -16.53 10.91
N PHE A 201 7.88 -17.47 11.84
CA PHE A 201 7.51 -17.30 13.25
C PHE A 201 7.99 -15.97 13.86
N ASN A 202 9.21 -15.54 13.53
CA ASN A 202 9.76 -14.27 14.05
C ASN A 202 8.99 -13.06 13.52
N ILE A 203 8.66 -13.04 12.22
CA ILE A 203 7.90 -11.95 11.61
C ILE A 203 6.48 -11.91 12.17
N ARG A 204 5.81 -13.06 12.33
CA ARG A 204 4.47 -13.15 12.92
C ARG A 204 4.38 -12.49 14.30
N ASN A 205 5.47 -12.56 15.07
CA ASN A 205 5.59 -11.97 16.39
C ASN A 205 6.16 -10.53 16.41
N LYS A 206 6.50 -9.91 15.27
CA LYS A 206 7.10 -8.55 15.25
C LYS A 206 6.37 -7.57 14.36
N LEU A 207 5.68 -8.06 13.32
CA LEU A 207 5.01 -7.23 12.35
C LEU A 207 3.92 -6.39 13.02
N LYS A 208 4.02 -5.07 12.88
CA LYS A 208 3.08 -4.07 13.43
C LYS A 208 2.20 -3.47 12.34
N TYR A 209 2.72 -3.40 11.12
CA TYR A 209 2.04 -2.79 9.99
C TYR A 209 2.11 -3.71 8.76
N LEU A 210 0.96 -3.97 8.16
CA LEU A 210 0.83 -4.73 6.93
C LEU A 210 -0.06 -3.96 5.93
N ASN A 211 0.46 -3.73 4.74
CA ASN A 211 -0.27 -3.08 3.66
C ASN A 211 -0.27 -3.96 2.40
N LEU A 212 -1.47 -4.38 2.01
CA LEU A 212 -1.74 -5.28 0.91
C LEU A 212 -2.40 -4.51 -0.22
N VAL A 213 -1.61 -4.17 -1.24
CA VAL A 213 -2.02 -3.31 -2.34
C VAL A 213 -2.22 -4.19 -3.58
N GLY A 214 -3.48 -4.47 -3.91
CA GLY A 214 -3.84 -5.25 -5.08
C GLY A 214 -3.54 -6.75 -4.95
N CYS A 215 -3.45 -7.28 -3.73
CA CYS A 215 -3.09 -8.66 -3.45
C CYS A 215 -4.30 -9.42 -2.92
N ASP A 216 -4.65 -10.52 -3.59
CA ASP A 216 -5.56 -11.53 -3.03
C ASP A 216 -4.78 -12.57 -2.22
N LEU A 217 -5.28 -12.91 -1.04
CA LEU A 217 -4.68 -13.93 -0.20
C LEU A 217 -5.45 -15.23 -0.34
N ASP A 218 -4.75 -16.35 -0.45
CA ASP A 218 -5.36 -17.67 -0.39
C ASP A 218 -5.69 -18.05 1.06
N GLU A 219 -6.49 -19.10 1.22
CA GLU A 219 -6.99 -19.57 2.52
C GLU A 219 -5.86 -19.73 3.56
N GLU A 220 -4.72 -20.30 3.17
CA GLU A 220 -3.59 -20.52 4.06
C GLU A 220 -2.94 -19.21 4.53
N ASN A 221 -2.72 -18.25 3.62
CA ASN A 221 -2.17 -16.94 4.00
C ASN A 221 -3.18 -16.09 4.76
N ILE A 222 -4.48 -16.25 4.50
CA ILE A 222 -5.56 -15.63 5.27
C ILE A 222 -5.52 -16.13 6.72
N GLU A 223 -5.38 -17.44 6.94
CA GLU A 223 -5.31 -18.01 8.29
C GLU A 223 -4.10 -17.47 9.08
N VAL A 224 -2.95 -17.27 8.41
CA VAL A 224 -1.75 -16.69 9.02
C VAL A 224 -1.97 -15.26 9.52
N LEU A 225 -2.91 -14.49 8.94
CA LEU A 225 -3.20 -13.13 9.42
C LEU A 225 -3.56 -13.13 10.90
N LYS A 226 -4.38 -14.08 11.38
CA LYS A 226 -4.73 -14.19 12.80
C LYS A 226 -3.53 -14.40 13.71
N GLU A 227 -2.47 -15.00 13.19
CA GLU A 227 -1.26 -15.30 13.93
C GLU A 227 -0.30 -14.11 14.05
N LEU A 228 -0.58 -13.00 13.34
CA LEU A 228 0.20 -11.78 13.43
C LEU A 228 -0.11 -11.04 14.74
N VAL A 229 0.31 -11.58 15.88
CA VAL A 229 -0.12 -11.17 17.24
C VAL A 229 0.24 -9.74 17.65
N ASN A 230 1.15 -9.08 16.93
CA ASN A 230 1.55 -7.69 17.17
C ASN A 230 1.07 -6.72 16.09
N LEU A 231 0.26 -7.18 15.13
CA LEU A 231 -0.24 -6.32 14.06
C LEU A 231 -1.22 -5.29 14.62
N GLN A 232 -0.89 -4.01 14.45
CA GLN A 232 -1.67 -2.86 14.88
C GLN A 232 -2.40 -2.20 13.72
N THR A 233 -1.82 -2.25 12.52
CA THR A 233 -2.39 -1.62 11.31
C THR A 233 -2.42 -2.60 10.16
N LEU A 234 -3.58 -2.69 9.52
CA LEU A 234 -3.82 -3.52 8.35
C LEU A 234 -4.50 -2.68 7.28
N VAL A 235 -3.86 -2.59 6.12
CA VAL A 235 -4.38 -1.89 4.94
C VAL A 235 -4.67 -2.93 3.87
N ILE A 236 -5.91 -2.95 3.37
CA ILE A 236 -6.38 -3.93 2.39
C ILE A 236 -7.08 -3.22 1.26
N ASP A 237 -6.85 -3.69 0.03
CA ASP A 237 -7.62 -3.25 -1.12
C ASP A 237 -9.03 -3.86 -1.08
N CYS A 238 -10.04 -2.99 -1.19
CA CYS A 238 -11.45 -3.34 -1.15
C CYS A 238 -11.86 -4.44 -2.15
N ALA A 239 -11.13 -4.57 -3.27
CA ALA A 239 -11.39 -5.61 -4.26
C ALA A 239 -11.11 -7.04 -3.74
N PHE A 240 -10.35 -7.18 -2.65
CA PHE A 240 -9.99 -8.44 -2.01
C PHE A 240 -10.49 -8.53 -0.56
N PHE A 241 -11.41 -7.64 -0.18
CA PHE A 241 -11.97 -7.63 1.17
C PHE A 241 -13.11 -8.65 1.28
N GLU A 242 -12.78 -9.92 1.45
CA GLU A 242 -13.75 -11.03 1.47
C GLU A 242 -14.06 -11.57 2.88
N CYS A 243 -15.02 -12.50 2.94
CA CYS A 243 -15.52 -13.06 4.19
C CYS A 243 -14.47 -13.72 5.06
N ASP A 244 -13.66 -14.56 4.45
CA ASP A 244 -12.66 -15.31 5.19
C ASP A 244 -11.55 -14.38 5.67
N LEU A 245 -11.23 -13.33 4.91
CA LEU A 245 -10.32 -12.29 5.37
C LEU A 245 -10.89 -11.54 6.59
N VAL A 246 -12.17 -11.14 6.58
CA VAL A 246 -12.81 -10.47 7.74
C VAL A 246 -12.79 -11.35 8.98
N LYS A 247 -13.07 -12.65 8.85
CA LYS A 247 -13.03 -13.60 9.97
C LYS A 247 -11.62 -13.82 10.52
N ASN A 248 -10.58 -13.48 9.75
CA ASN A 248 -9.18 -13.72 10.08
C ASN A 248 -8.38 -12.46 10.42
N ILE A 249 -9.05 -11.32 10.59
CA ILE A 249 -8.43 -10.11 11.11
C ILE A 249 -7.85 -10.40 12.52
N PRO A 250 -6.61 -9.98 12.84
CA PRO A 250 -6.04 -10.15 14.17
C PRO A 250 -6.86 -9.41 15.23
N ASN A 251 -7.07 -10.03 16.38
CA ASN A 251 -7.90 -9.45 17.45
C ASN A 251 -7.35 -8.16 18.04
N GLN A 252 -6.04 -7.95 18.04
CA GLN A 252 -5.39 -6.76 18.59
C GLN A 252 -5.26 -5.60 17.60
N LEU A 253 -5.81 -5.74 16.39
CA LEU A 253 -5.75 -4.70 15.37
C LEU A 253 -6.39 -3.40 15.88
N GLU A 254 -5.66 -2.29 15.81
CA GLU A 254 -6.15 -0.97 16.23
C GLU A 254 -6.66 -0.14 15.06
N THR A 255 -6.04 -0.28 13.89
CA THR A 255 -6.35 0.45 12.67
C THR A 255 -6.61 -0.48 11.50
N LEU A 256 -7.79 -0.38 10.90
CA LEU A 256 -8.13 -1.03 9.65
C LEU A 256 -8.33 0.04 8.57
N GLU A 257 -7.65 -0.13 7.45
CA GLU A 257 -7.82 0.73 6.28
C GLU A 257 -8.26 -0.11 5.09
N ILE A 258 -9.39 0.27 4.48
CA ILE A 258 -9.96 -0.37 3.30
C ILE A 258 -9.91 0.64 2.15
N VAL A 259 -9.00 0.43 1.20
CA VAL A 259 -8.71 1.36 0.10
C VAL A 259 -9.22 0.85 -1.23
N ASP A 260 -9.62 1.75 -2.13
CA ASP A 260 -9.84 1.43 -3.55
C ASP A 260 -8.67 1.99 -4.37
N LYS A 261 -7.62 1.18 -4.57
CA LYS A 261 -6.45 1.60 -5.36
C LYS A 261 -6.66 1.42 -6.86
N LYS A 262 -7.77 0.78 -7.28
CA LYS A 262 -8.14 0.52 -8.68
C LYS A 262 -7.03 -0.11 -9.52
N ILE A 263 -6.21 -0.99 -8.95
CA ILE A 263 -5.00 -1.50 -9.61
C ILE A 263 -5.29 -2.27 -10.90
N PHE A 264 -6.50 -2.81 -11.03
CA PHE A 264 -6.93 -3.58 -12.21
C PHE A 264 -8.17 -2.93 -12.86
N GLU A 265 -8.11 -2.68 -14.17
CA GLU A 265 -9.21 -2.08 -14.95
C GLU A 265 -10.52 -2.89 -14.89
N SER A 266 -10.41 -4.22 -14.78
CA SER A 266 -11.54 -5.15 -14.81
C SER A 266 -12.16 -5.43 -13.44
N GLN A 267 -11.53 -5.01 -12.34
CA GLN A 267 -12.12 -5.14 -11.01
C GLN A 267 -13.03 -3.94 -10.76
N VAL A 268 -14.25 -4.03 -11.28
CA VAL A 268 -15.33 -3.16 -10.82
C VAL A 268 -15.62 -3.57 -9.38
N LEU A 269 -15.52 -2.61 -8.46
CA LEU A 269 -16.01 -2.71 -7.09
C LEU A 269 -17.42 -3.32 -7.09
N ASP A 270 -17.53 -4.60 -6.74
CA ASP A 270 -18.81 -5.19 -6.39
C ASP A 270 -18.95 -5.18 -4.87
N LEU A 271 -19.15 -3.98 -4.29
CA LEU A 271 -19.51 -3.86 -2.87
C LEU A 271 -20.81 -4.61 -2.54
N CYS A 272 -21.61 -5.02 -3.53
CA CYS A 272 -22.78 -5.86 -3.33
C CYS A 272 -22.43 -7.34 -3.14
N SER A 273 -21.21 -7.77 -3.47
CA SER A 273 -20.72 -9.13 -3.19
C SER A 273 -20.35 -9.33 -1.72
N LEU A 274 -20.12 -8.23 -0.98
CA LEU A 274 -19.96 -8.24 0.47
C LEU A 274 -21.27 -8.69 1.12
N ASP A 275 -21.33 -9.97 1.46
CA ASP A 275 -22.41 -10.52 2.26
C ASP A 275 -22.57 -9.72 3.55
N PHE A 276 -23.74 -9.13 3.76
CA PHE A 276 -23.99 -8.28 4.92
C PHE A 276 -23.72 -9.00 6.24
N LYS A 277 -24.03 -10.31 6.33
CA LYS A 277 -23.76 -11.10 7.54
C LYS A 277 -22.26 -11.21 7.83
N THR A 278 -21.47 -11.26 6.78
CA THR A 278 -20.03 -11.31 6.84
C THR A 278 -19.45 -10.00 7.35
N VAL A 279 -19.86 -8.87 6.76
CA VAL A 279 -19.34 -7.55 7.17
C VAL A 279 -19.78 -7.22 8.60
N GLN A 280 -20.92 -7.74 9.06
CA GLN A 280 -21.35 -7.64 10.46
C GLN A 280 -20.35 -8.22 11.46
N GLU A 281 -19.48 -9.15 11.05
CA GLU A 281 -18.42 -9.68 11.91
C GLU A 281 -17.43 -8.59 12.34
N LEU A 282 -17.30 -7.49 11.58
CA LEU A 282 -16.47 -6.34 11.94
C LEU A 282 -16.85 -5.75 13.31
N LYS A 283 -18.12 -5.84 13.70
CA LYS A 283 -18.60 -5.39 15.03
C LYS A 283 -17.93 -6.11 16.19
N LYS A 284 -17.47 -7.33 15.97
CA LYS A 284 -16.86 -8.17 17.01
C LYS A 284 -15.42 -7.76 17.33
N TYR A 285 -14.78 -6.96 16.47
CA TYR A 285 -13.41 -6.51 16.67
C TYR A 285 -13.37 -5.23 17.51
N GLU A 286 -13.51 -5.42 18.82
CA GLU A 286 -13.60 -4.34 19.81
C GLU A 286 -12.33 -3.48 19.95
N ASN A 287 -11.19 -3.96 19.46
CA ASN A 287 -9.92 -3.23 19.53
C ASN A 287 -9.69 -2.27 18.36
N ILE A 288 -10.48 -2.36 17.28
CA ILE A 288 -10.38 -1.44 16.15
C ILE A 288 -10.94 -0.08 16.58
N LYS A 289 -10.04 0.87 16.79
CA LYS A 289 -10.34 2.26 17.18
C LYS A 289 -10.39 3.18 15.98
N HIS A 290 -9.65 2.87 14.93
CA HIS A 290 -9.53 3.69 13.73
C HIS A 290 -9.93 2.90 12.50
N LEU A 291 -10.92 3.41 11.77
CA LEU A 291 -11.33 2.85 10.48
C LEU A 291 -11.14 3.90 9.41
N ILE A 292 -10.42 3.53 8.35
CA ILE A 292 -10.18 4.38 7.18
C ILE A 292 -10.84 3.71 5.99
N LEU A 293 -11.75 4.41 5.31
CA LEU A 293 -12.51 3.90 4.19
C LEU A 293 -12.29 4.76 2.95
N ASP A 294 -12.10 4.13 1.80
CA ASP A 294 -12.28 4.82 0.52
C ASP A 294 -13.72 5.32 0.39
N GLY A 295 -13.93 6.52 -0.16
CA GLY A 295 -15.28 7.08 -0.22
C GLY A 295 -16.17 6.40 -1.25
N SER A 296 -15.63 5.57 -2.15
CA SER A 296 -16.42 4.63 -2.95
C SER A 296 -17.20 3.62 -2.08
N ILE A 297 -16.65 3.24 -0.92
CA ILE A 297 -17.26 2.30 0.04
C ILE A 297 -18.52 2.89 0.69
N ILE A 298 -18.61 4.22 0.78
CA ILE A 298 -19.77 4.92 1.36
C ILE A 298 -21.07 4.58 0.62
N GLY A 299 -21.00 4.26 -0.68
CA GLY A 299 -22.16 3.82 -1.45
C GLY A 299 -22.84 2.55 -0.87
N TYR A 300 -22.10 1.74 -0.12
CA TYR A 300 -22.64 0.58 0.60
C TYR A 300 -23.14 1.00 1.98
N GLU A 301 -24.34 1.59 2.05
CA GLU A 301 -24.94 2.12 3.29
C GLU A 301 -24.95 1.14 4.48
N SER A 302 -24.94 -0.16 4.20
CA SER A 302 -24.93 -1.20 5.23
C SER A 302 -23.61 -1.27 6.00
N ILE A 303 -22.52 -0.66 5.52
CA ILE A 303 -21.23 -0.60 6.23
C ILE A 303 -21.37 0.10 7.59
N PHE A 304 -22.21 1.13 7.68
CA PHE A 304 -22.46 1.88 8.91
C PHE A 304 -23.13 1.01 9.98
N ASP A 305 -23.93 0.02 9.54
CA ASP A 305 -24.53 -0.96 10.42
C ASP A 305 -23.55 -2.07 10.84
N CYS A 306 -22.29 -2.02 10.39
CA CYS A 306 -21.27 -3.04 10.64
C CYS A 306 -20.00 -2.48 11.32
N LEU A 307 -19.98 -1.20 11.68
CA LEU A 307 -18.81 -0.57 12.28
C LEU A 307 -18.44 -1.18 13.64
N PRO A 308 -17.14 -1.28 13.98
CA PRO A 308 -16.68 -1.71 15.31
C PRO A 308 -17.34 -0.93 16.44
N ILE A 309 -17.63 -1.61 17.56
CA ILE A 309 -18.42 -1.03 18.66
C ILE A 309 -17.67 0.11 19.36
N ASN A 310 -16.35 0.00 19.50
CA ASN A 310 -15.50 0.98 20.18
C ASN A 310 -14.78 1.92 19.19
N LEU A 311 -15.34 2.09 17.99
CA LEU A 311 -14.74 2.95 16.97
C LEU A 311 -14.63 4.39 17.49
N GLU A 312 -13.40 4.91 17.57
CA GLU A 312 -13.13 6.28 18.02
C GLU A 312 -13.05 7.23 16.84
N SER A 313 -12.44 6.80 15.74
CA SER A 313 -12.20 7.62 14.55
C SER A 313 -12.65 6.93 13.27
N LEU A 314 -13.35 7.68 12.42
CA LEU A 314 -13.69 7.27 11.05
C LEU A 314 -13.08 8.27 10.06
N LYS A 315 -12.25 7.78 9.13
CA LYS A 315 -11.65 8.60 8.06
C LYS A 315 -12.17 8.17 6.69
N PHE A 316 -12.48 9.13 5.83
CA PHE A 316 -12.82 8.89 4.43
C PHE A 316 -11.75 9.47 3.50
N THR A 317 -11.18 8.67 2.60
CA THR A 317 -10.02 9.08 1.77
C THR A 317 -10.37 9.67 0.40
N ARG A 318 -11.46 9.25 -0.25
CA ARG A 318 -11.82 9.68 -1.62
C ARG A 318 -13.31 9.86 -1.82
N PHE A 319 -13.83 11.08 -1.68
CA PHE A 319 -15.26 11.32 -1.85
C PHE A 319 -15.62 11.70 -3.31
N SER A 320 -16.31 10.82 -4.03
CA SER A 320 -16.92 11.16 -5.32
C SER A 320 -18.41 11.49 -5.15
N THR A 321 -18.81 12.72 -5.48
CA THR A 321 -20.18 13.24 -5.40
C THR A 321 -21.18 12.61 -6.39
N GLY A 322 -20.82 11.50 -7.04
CA GLY A 322 -21.62 10.87 -8.09
C GLY A 322 -22.88 10.20 -7.54
N LYS A 323 -24.06 10.69 -7.95
CA LYS A 323 -25.41 10.07 -7.87
C LYS A 323 -25.72 9.22 -6.62
N VAL A 324 -25.25 9.62 -5.44
CA VAL A 324 -25.77 9.02 -4.20
C VAL A 324 -27.13 9.63 -3.95
N ASN A 325 -28.19 8.87 -4.22
CA ASN A 325 -29.52 9.21 -3.74
C ASN A 325 -29.50 9.03 -2.22
N PHE A 326 -30.00 10.03 -1.50
CA PHE A 326 -29.95 10.09 -0.04
C PHE A 326 -31.34 9.80 0.55
N PRO A 327 -31.86 8.56 0.50
CA PRO A 327 -33.10 8.27 1.18
C PRO A 327 -32.86 8.43 2.68
N VAL A 328 -33.56 9.39 3.30
CA VAL A 328 -33.57 9.55 4.75
C VAL A 328 -34.10 8.26 5.36
N LYS A 329 -33.27 7.56 6.12
CA LYS A 329 -33.65 6.37 6.88
C LYS A 329 -33.51 6.68 8.36
N ASN A 330 -34.56 6.43 9.14
CA ASN A 330 -34.48 6.44 10.60
C ASN A 330 -33.67 5.22 11.06
N ARG A 331 -32.33 5.34 11.03
CA ARG A 331 -31.39 4.34 11.55
C ARG A 331 -30.83 4.80 12.90
N LYS A 332 -30.36 3.83 13.69
CA LYS A 332 -29.55 4.13 14.87
C LYS A 332 -28.23 4.72 14.40
N LYS A 333 -27.98 5.98 14.75
CA LYS A 333 -26.74 6.67 14.41
C LYS A 333 -25.57 6.07 15.20
N VAL A 334 -24.43 5.95 14.53
CA VAL A 334 -23.14 5.54 15.11
C VAL A 334 -22.55 6.74 15.85
N VAL A 335 -21.94 6.46 16.99
CA VAL A 335 -21.29 7.45 17.83
C VAL A 335 -19.78 7.24 17.70
N ILE A 336 -19.08 8.27 17.23
CA ILE A 336 -17.62 8.31 17.10
C ILE A 336 -17.13 9.63 17.69
N LYS A 337 -15.86 9.68 18.13
CA LYS A 337 -15.25 10.90 18.65
C LYS A 337 -14.72 11.79 17.53
N GLN A 338 -14.15 11.19 16.48
CA GLN A 338 -13.51 11.93 15.41
C GLN A 338 -13.98 11.47 14.03
N LEU A 339 -14.27 12.42 13.16
CA LEU A 339 -14.58 12.20 11.74
C LEU A 339 -13.58 12.99 10.90
N ILE A 340 -12.84 12.30 10.04
CA ILE A 340 -11.83 12.90 9.17
C ILE A 340 -12.26 12.74 7.72
N LEU A 341 -12.27 13.83 6.95
CA LEU A 341 -12.51 13.82 5.51
C LEU A 341 -11.23 14.26 4.80
N LEU A 342 -10.59 13.32 4.10
CA LEU A 342 -9.45 13.64 3.23
C LEU A 342 -9.98 14.30 1.95
N LEU A 343 -9.43 15.45 1.62
CA LEU A 343 -9.79 16.23 0.45
C LEU A 343 -8.89 15.96 -0.76
N ASP A 344 -7.66 15.50 -0.49
CA ASP A 344 -6.68 15.21 -1.54
C ASP A 344 -6.87 13.79 -2.07
N ASP A 345 -6.89 13.65 -3.41
CA ASP A 345 -6.39 12.42 -4.00
C ASP A 345 -4.86 12.55 -4.06
N PRO A 346 -4.07 11.64 -3.47
CA PRO A 346 -2.61 11.65 -3.64
C PRO A 346 -2.17 11.57 -5.12
N ASN A 347 -3.09 11.16 -6.01
CA ASN A 347 -2.88 11.10 -7.45
C ASN A 347 -3.43 12.32 -8.22
N ASP A 348 -4.20 13.23 -7.59
CA ASP A 348 -4.70 14.44 -8.26
C ASP A 348 -3.71 15.59 -8.09
N HIS A 349 -3.35 16.20 -9.21
CA HIS A 349 -2.56 17.42 -9.26
C HIS A 349 -3.32 18.55 -9.96
N PRO A 350 -3.34 19.77 -9.39
CA PRO A 350 -2.69 20.17 -8.14
C PRO A 350 -3.43 19.67 -6.88
N PRO A 351 -2.74 19.50 -5.74
CA PRO A 351 -3.38 19.15 -4.47
C PRO A 351 -4.48 20.16 -4.11
N VAL A 352 -5.49 19.70 -3.37
CA VAL A 352 -6.59 20.54 -2.93
C VAL A 352 -6.06 21.54 -1.90
N LEU A 353 -5.77 22.75 -2.36
CA LEU A 353 -5.60 23.88 -1.46
C LEU A 353 -6.91 24.07 -0.69
N ILE A 354 -6.84 23.88 0.64
CA ILE A 354 -7.89 24.33 1.55
C ILE A 354 -7.92 25.86 1.40
N ASP A 355 -8.87 26.35 0.63
CA ASP A 355 -9.11 27.79 0.53
C ASP A 355 -9.69 28.30 1.86
N ASN A 356 -9.83 29.62 2.00
CA ASN A 356 -10.41 30.20 3.20
C ASN A 356 -11.92 29.86 3.38
N ASN A 357 -12.53 29.11 2.45
CA ASN A 357 -13.94 28.73 2.52
C ASN A 357 -14.18 27.32 1.93
N PRO A 358 -13.88 26.25 2.70
CA PRO A 358 -14.00 24.87 2.23
C PRO A 358 -15.40 24.53 1.68
N MET A 359 -16.43 25.31 2.01
CA MET A 359 -17.79 25.18 1.48
C MET A 359 -17.97 25.50 -0.01
N ARG A 360 -17.02 26.15 -0.69
CA ARG A 360 -17.14 26.42 -2.14
C ARG A 360 -17.18 25.13 -2.98
N ARG A 361 -16.75 23.99 -2.42
CA ARG A 361 -16.72 22.67 -3.05
C ARG A 361 -17.76 21.71 -2.45
N GLN A 362 -19.05 22.07 -2.46
CA GLN A 362 -20.19 21.12 -2.37
C GLN A 362 -20.25 20.13 -1.17
N TYR A 363 -19.53 20.32 -0.06
CA TYR A 363 -19.48 19.36 1.06
C TYR A 363 -20.74 19.28 1.93
N TYR A 364 -21.70 20.22 1.80
CA TYR A 364 -22.93 20.18 2.61
C TYR A 364 -23.73 18.89 2.37
N LYS A 365 -23.82 18.42 1.12
CA LYS A 365 -24.54 17.18 0.79
C LYS A 365 -23.93 15.95 1.45
N LEU A 366 -22.61 15.95 1.64
CA LEU A 366 -21.91 14.86 2.33
C LEU A 366 -22.25 14.88 3.81
N PHE A 367 -22.20 16.04 4.47
CA PHE A 367 -22.58 16.14 5.88
C PHE A 367 -24.06 15.79 6.07
N ASP A 368 -24.95 16.32 5.23
CA ASP A 368 -26.38 15.96 5.23
C ASP A 368 -26.56 14.44 5.11
N TYR A 369 -25.82 13.79 4.21
CA TYR A 369 -25.85 12.34 4.09
C TYR A 369 -25.35 11.63 5.34
N LEU A 370 -24.15 11.98 5.82
CA LEU A 370 -23.52 11.36 6.98
C LEU A 370 -24.34 11.58 8.25
N THR A 371 -25.12 12.65 8.37
CA THR A 371 -26.01 12.86 9.53
C THR A 371 -27.07 11.76 9.68
N ASN A 372 -27.37 10.99 8.62
CA ASN A 372 -28.26 9.83 8.71
C ASN A 372 -27.59 8.64 9.42
N PHE A 373 -26.25 8.59 9.44
CA PHE A 373 -25.49 7.45 9.95
C PHE A 373 -24.64 7.78 11.17
N ILE A 374 -24.23 9.04 11.36
CA ILE A 374 -23.32 9.49 12.41
C ILE A 374 -24.03 10.50 13.31
N ASP A 375 -23.89 10.33 14.63
CA ASP A 375 -24.39 11.25 15.63
C ASP A 375 -23.41 12.42 15.82
N PHE A 376 -23.57 13.45 14.97
CA PHE A 376 -22.71 14.64 15.02
C PHE A 376 -22.77 15.38 16.35
N ASN A 377 -23.83 15.23 17.16
CA ASN A 377 -23.91 15.88 18.46
C ASN A 377 -22.89 15.34 19.46
N LYS A 378 -22.45 14.09 19.28
CA LYS A 378 -21.46 13.42 20.15
C LYS A 378 -20.04 13.38 19.58
N LEU A 379 -19.85 13.98 18.41
CA LEU A 379 -18.55 14.11 17.78
C LEU A 379 -17.72 15.13 18.57
N ASP A 380 -16.50 14.79 18.96
CA ASP A 380 -15.57 15.76 19.57
C ASP A 380 -14.93 16.61 18.48
N ASP A 381 -14.46 15.96 17.40
CA ASP A 381 -13.72 16.61 16.31
C ASP A 381 -14.27 16.24 14.93
N LEU A 382 -14.47 17.26 14.10
CA LEU A 382 -14.67 17.14 12.66
C LEU A 382 -13.47 17.76 11.95
N VAL A 383 -12.76 16.99 11.13
CA VAL A 383 -11.50 17.42 10.54
C VAL A 383 -11.50 17.24 9.02
N LEU A 384 -11.06 18.27 8.30
CA LEU A 384 -10.64 18.13 6.92
C LEU A 384 -9.13 17.91 6.87
N GLU A 385 -8.71 16.91 6.11
CA GLU A 385 -7.30 16.63 5.86
C GLU A 385 -6.98 16.97 4.40
N ALA A 386 -5.94 17.76 4.16
CA ALA A 386 -5.40 17.98 2.82
C ALA A 386 -3.89 18.18 2.92
N SER A 387 -3.13 17.47 2.10
CA SER A 387 -1.68 17.55 1.96
C SER A 387 -0.97 17.34 3.30
N GLY A 388 -1.48 16.39 4.09
CA GLY A 388 -1.03 16.10 5.46
C GLY A 388 -1.33 17.20 6.49
N LYS A 389 -2.07 18.25 6.12
CA LYS A 389 -2.54 19.29 7.03
C LYS A 389 -3.97 19.03 7.45
N PHE A 390 -4.26 19.36 8.70
CA PHE A 390 -5.56 19.17 9.31
C PHE A 390 -6.20 20.51 9.61
N VAL A 391 -7.49 20.64 9.30
CA VAL A 391 -8.31 21.80 9.63
C VAL A 391 -9.54 21.31 10.37
N SER A 392 -9.63 21.67 11.64
CA SER A 392 -10.83 21.42 12.43
C SER A 392 -11.97 22.30 11.94
N LEU A 393 -13.13 21.69 11.79
CA LEU A 393 -14.36 22.34 11.37
C LEU A 393 -15.28 22.53 12.57
N ASP A 394 -15.81 23.75 12.73
CA ASP A 394 -16.83 24.02 13.73
C ASP A 394 -18.23 23.67 13.19
N LYS A 395 -19.06 22.98 13.99
CA LYS A 395 -20.36 22.46 13.50
C LYS A 395 -21.37 23.56 13.17
N GLU A 396 -21.28 24.71 13.85
CA GLU A 396 -22.21 25.84 13.73
C GLU A 396 -22.06 26.57 12.39
N THR A 397 -20.83 26.94 12.03
CA THR A 397 -20.45 27.57 10.76
C THR A 397 -20.87 26.70 9.58
N TYR A 398 -20.87 25.37 9.76
CA TYR A 398 -21.18 24.42 8.71
C TYR A 398 -22.59 23.84 8.75
N ARG A 399 -23.48 24.37 9.62
CA ARG A 399 -24.90 24.00 9.73
C ARG A 399 -25.15 22.51 9.92
N ILE A 400 -24.25 21.83 10.61
CA ILE A 400 -24.36 20.40 10.89
C ILE A 400 -25.18 20.27 12.17
N ASN A 401 -26.48 19.99 12.03
CA ASN A 401 -27.46 19.91 13.13
C ASN A 401 -27.78 18.46 13.54
#